data_AF-A0A4Z0GPA1-F1
#
_entry.id   AF-A0A4Z0GPA1-F1
#
_cell.length_a   1.000
_cell.length_b   1.000
_cell.length_c   1.000
_cell.angle_alpha   90.00
_cell.angle_beta   90.00
_cell.angle_gamma   90.00
#
_symmetry.space_group_name_H-M   'P 1'
#
loop_
_entity.id
_entity.type
_entity.pdbx_description
1 polymer ?
#
loop_
_entity_poly.entity_id
_entity_poly.type
_entity_poly.pdbx_seq_one_letter_code
_entity_poly.pdbx_strand_id
1 'polypeptide(L)'
;MNRYAMFEEFNGKIALPVDSDRPTLVIVAETMMSAIQSFADKNKLNLVSFDELEGDSMRAYYQRKKLFQRPEDIIYYISTAREDA
;
A
#
# COMPACT_ATOMS: atom_id res chain seq x y z
N MET A 1 -2.04 -7.38 18.18
CA MET A 1 -2.21 -6.37 17.12
C MET A 1 -0.92 -6.31 16.33
N ASN A 2 -1.00 -6.47 15.01
CA ASN A 2 0.17 -6.53 14.13
C ASN A 2 0.44 -5.14 13.54
N ARG A 3 1.70 -4.88 13.17
CA ARG A 3 2.10 -3.66 12.48
C ARG A 3 2.46 -3.99 11.04
N TYR A 4 1.90 -3.23 10.11
CA TYR A 4 2.10 -3.41 8.69
C TYR A 4 2.71 -2.14 8.10
N ALA A 5 3.88 -2.27 7.50
CA ALA A 5 4.58 -1.20 6.83
C ALA A 5 4.15 -1.15 5.36
N MET A 6 3.77 0.04 4.90
CA MET A 6 3.34 0.32 3.53
C MET A 6 4.47 1.05 2.80
N PHE A 7 4.99 0.45 1.73
CA PHE A 7 6.05 1.01 0.90
C PHE A 7 5.48 1.33 -0.48
N GLU A 8 5.68 2.56 -0.94
CA GLU A 8 5.19 2.98 -2.26
C GLU A 8 6.06 2.35 -3.36
N GLU A 9 5.45 1.62 -4.29
CA GLU A 9 6.14 1.06 -5.46
C GLU A 9 5.81 1.84 -6.73
N PHE A 10 4.60 2.38 -6.82
CA PHE A 10 4.18 3.21 -7.94
C PHE A 10 3.09 4.18 -7.51
N ASN A 11 3.22 5.46 -7.87
CA ASN A 11 2.29 6.51 -7.45
C ASN A 11 1.51 7.15 -8.61
N GLY A 12 1.45 6.47 -9.75
CA GLY A 12 0.80 6.97 -10.96
C GLY A 12 1.67 7.94 -11.77
N LYS A 13 2.88 8.27 -11.33
CA LYS A 13 3.82 9.16 -12.05
C LYS A 13 5.08 8.40 -12.42
N ILE A 14 5.37 8.32 -13.73
CA ILE A 14 6.58 7.68 -14.29
C ILE A 14 7.87 8.44 -13.90
N ALA A 15 7.75 9.71 -13.51
CA ALA A 15 8.88 10.64 -13.50
C ALA A 15 9.74 10.66 -12.24
N LEU A 16 9.36 9.99 -11.14
CA LEU A 16 10.13 10.05 -9.89
C LEU A 16 10.34 8.64 -9.32
N PRO A 17 11.57 8.31 -8.88
CA PRO A 17 11.78 7.12 -8.06
C PRO A 17 10.96 7.26 -6.78
N VAL A 18 10.21 6.22 -6.46
CA VAL A 18 9.51 6.09 -5.17
C VAL A 18 10.54 5.72 -4.10
N ASP A 19 10.42 6.32 -2.92
CA ASP A 19 11.28 5.98 -1.78
C ASP A 19 10.81 4.63 -1.21
N SER A 20 11.49 3.56 -1.62
CA SER A 20 11.23 2.19 -1.16
C SER A 20 11.95 1.83 0.14
N ASP A 21 12.88 2.65 0.61
CA ASP A 21 13.70 2.36 1.78
C ASP A 21 12.97 2.70 3.08
N ARG A 22 11.92 3.52 3.00
CA ARG A 22 11.15 3.97 4.16
C ARG A 22 9.67 3.68 3.97
N PRO A 23 8.99 3.16 5.01
CA PRO A 23 7.55 3.00 4.94
C PRO A 23 6.90 4.37 4.87
N THR A 24 6.03 4.56 3.88
CA THR A 24 5.16 5.73 3.77
C THR A 24 4.23 5.83 4.97
N LEU A 25 3.79 4.68 5.48
CA LEU A 25 2.93 4.59 6.65
C LEU A 25 3.11 3.23 7.33
N VAL A 26 2.93 3.21 8.65
CA VAL A 26 2.74 1.98 9.42
C VAL A 26 1.32 1.95 9.96
N ILE A 27 0.59 0.86 9.69
CA ILE A 27 -0.78 0.64 10.15
C ILE A 27 -0.81 -0.48 11.18
N VAL A 28 -1.53 -0.25 12.27
CA VAL A 28 -1.84 -1.29 13.26
C VAL A 28 -3.17 -1.93 12.87
N ALA A 29 -3.17 -3.25 12.66
CA ALA A 29 -4.38 -3.99 12.32
C ALA A 29 -4.31 -5.45 12.80
N GLU A 30 -5.42 -6.18 12.73
CA GLU A 30 -5.45 -7.61 13.08
C GLU A 30 -4.81 -8.47 11.99
N THR A 31 -5.12 -8.16 10.74
CA THR A 31 -4.64 -8.88 9.55
C THR A 31 -4.08 -7.92 8.51
N MET A 32 -3.25 -8.42 7.58
CA MET A 32 -2.72 -7.60 6.49
C MET A 32 -3.83 -7.06 5.60
N MET A 33 -4.85 -7.88 5.34
CA MET A 33 -6.05 -7.46 4.59
C MET A 33 -6.77 -6.29 5.27
N SER A 34 -6.94 -6.35 6.59
CA SER A 34 -7.55 -5.24 7.33
C SER A 34 -6.70 -3.96 7.29
N ALA A 35 -5.37 -4.07 7.26
CA ALA A 35 -4.47 -2.94 7.07
C ALA A 35 -4.57 -2.34 5.65
N ILE A 36 -4.58 -3.18 4.62
CA ILE A 36 -4.78 -2.78 3.21
C ILE A 36 -6.11 -2.03 3.05
N GLN A 37 -7.20 -2.56 3.60
CA GLN A 37 -8.51 -1.90 3.52
C GLN A 37 -8.52 -0.57 4.28
N SER A 38 -7.98 -0.55 5.51
CA SER A 38 -7.88 0.67 6.32
C SER A 38 -7.03 1.75 5.63
N PHE A 39 -5.97 1.33 4.94
CA PHE A 39 -5.15 2.22 4.13
C PHE A 39 -5.95 2.82 2.97
N ALA A 40 -6.72 2.00 2.26
CA ALA A 40 -7.56 2.43 1.14
C ALA A 40 -8.56 3.51 1.60
N ASP A 41 -9.27 3.23 2.69
CA ASP A 41 -10.31 4.10 3.23
C ASP A 41 -9.73 5.44 3.70
N LYS A 42 -8.62 5.40 4.46
CA LYS A 42 -7.93 6.59 4.98
C LYS A 42 -7.43 7.51 3.86
N ASN A 43 -6.96 6.94 2.75
CA ASN A 43 -6.38 7.67 1.63
C ASN A 43 -7.37 7.92 0.48
N LYS A 44 -8.65 7.54 0.64
CA LYS A 44 -9.69 7.65 -0.40
C LYS A 44 -9.30 6.95 -1.71
N LEU A 45 -8.67 5.79 -1.57
CA LEU A 45 -8.28 4.92 -2.67
C LEU A 45 -9.28 3.77 -2.81
N ASN A 46 -9.42 3.25 -4.03
CA ASN A 46 -10.19 2.02 -4.25
C ASN A 46 -9.20 0.87 -4.41
N LEU A 47 -9.29 -0.16 -3.56
CA LEU A 47 -8.54 -1.40 -3.76
C LEU A 47 -9.08 -2.11 -5.01
N VAL A 48 -8.21 -2.38 -5.98
CA VAL A 48 -8.55 -3.06 -7.24
C VAL A 48 -8.24 -4.55 -7.13
N SER A 49 -7.04 -4.87 -6.65
CA SER A 49 -6.57 -6.24 -6.43
C SER A 49 -5.43 -6.23 -5.42
N PHE A 50 -5.04 -7.41 -4.98
CA PHE A 50 -3.81 -7.63 -4.24
C PHE A 50 -3.23 -8.98 -4.63
N ASP A 51 -1.91 -9.07 -4.55
CA ASP A 51 -1.16 -10.31 -4.73
C ASP A 51 -0.49 -10.68 -3.41
N GLU A 52 -0.54 -11.95 -3.07
CA GLU A 52 0.28 -12.52 -2.00
C GLU A 52 1.69 -12.75 -2.52
N LEU A 53 2.68 -12.29 -1.76
CA LEU A 53 4.10 -12.42 -2.07
C LEU A 53 4.76 -13.34 -1.06
N GLU A 54 5.99 -13.77 -1.36
CA GLU A 54 6.77 -14.59 -0.44
C GLU A 54 7.05 -13.84 0.89
N GLY A 55 7.20 -14.60 1.97
CA GLY A 55 7.64 -14.05 3.27
C GLY A 55 6.58 -13.20 4.00
N ASP A 56 5.31 -13.62 3.96
CA ASP A 56 4.19 -12.94 4.62
C ASP A 56 4.06 -11.46 4.21
N SER A 57 4.20 -11.19 2.92
CA SER A 57 4.07 -9.86 2.34
C SER A 57 2.99 -9.85 1.25
N MET A 58 2.48 -8.66 0.92
CA MET A 58 1.47 -8.48 -0.11
C MET A 58 1.79 -7.28 -0.97
N ARG A 59 1.32 -7.29 -2.22
CA ARG A 59 1.29 -6.12 -3.08
C ARG A 59 -0.15 -5.73 -3.31
N ALA A 60 -0.52 -4.50 -2.99
CA ALA A 60 -1.87 -4.00 -3.19
C ALA A 60 -1.91 -2.98 -4.33
N TYR A 61 -2.89 -3.16 -5.22
CA TYR A 61 -3.14 -2.33 -6.38
C TYR A 61 -4.36 -1.46 -6.10
N TYR A 62 -4.18 -0.16 -6.20
CA TYR A 62 -5.22 0.82 -5.92
C TYR A 62 -5.49 1.70 -7.13
N GLN A 63 -6.70 2.24 -7.18
CA GLN A 63 -7.06 3.34 -8.08
C GLN A 63 -7.55 4.55 -7.33
N ARG A 64 -6.94 5.69 -7.65
CA ARG A 64 -7.43 7.01 -7.26
C ARG A 64 -8.35 7.56 -8.34
N LYS A 65 -9.64 7.66 -8.01
CA LYS A 65 -10.62 8.32 -8.88
C LYS A 65 -10.39 9.83 -8.84
N LYS A 66 -10.23 10.44 -10.02
CA LYS A 66 -10.23 11.88 -10.21
C LYS A 66 -11.46 12.26 -11.01
N LEU A 67 -12.25 13.19 -10.49
CA LEU A 67 -13.32 13.82 -11.27
C LEU A 67 -12.65 14.54 -12.46
N PHE A 68 -12.98 14.12 -13.68
CA PHE A 68 -12.51 14.67 -14.96
C PHE A 68 -11.09 14.29 -15.46
N GLN A 69 -10.36 13.40 -14.78
CA GLN A 69 -9.08 12.88 -15.28
C GLN A 69 -9.08 11.35 -15.35
N ARG A 70 -8.12 10.78 -16.09
CA ARG A 70 -7.92 9.33 -16.09
C ARG A 70 -7.64 8.86 -14.64
N PRO A 71 -8.20 7.72 -14.22
CA PRO A 71 -7.86 7.14 -12.92
C PRO A 71 -6.36 6.89 -12.86
N GLU A 72 -5.77 7.13 -11.70
CA GLU A 72 -4.36 6.87 -11.47
C GLU A 72 -4.20 5.57 -10.72
N ASP A 73 -3.41 4.67 -11.30
CA ASP A 73 -3.03 3.41 -10.66
C ASP A 73 -1.90 3.70 -9.66
N ILE A 74 -2.02 3.08 -8.49
CA ILE A 74 -1.10 3.25 -7.38
C ILE A 74 -0.82 1.85 -6.81
N ILE A 75 0.44 1.54 -6.55
CA ILE A 75 0.88 0.23 -6.08
C ILE A 75 1.67 0.42 -4.78
N TYR A 76 1.31 -0.36 -3.77
CA TYR A 76 2.07 -0.44 -2.53
C TYR A 76 2.49 -1.88 -2.27
N TYR A 77 3.74 -2.03 -1.81
CA TYR A 77 4.22 -3.23 -1.14
C TYR A 77 3.91 -3.12 0.36
N ILE A 78 3.41 -4.21 0.94
CA ILE A 78 3.02 -4.29 2.34
C ILE A 78 3.76 -5.44 2.97
N SER A 79 4.48 -5.17 4.06
CA SER A 79 5.14 -6.19 4.85
C SER A 79 4.80 -6.06 6.32
N THR A 80 5.02 -7.14 7.06
CA THR A 80 5.03 -7.07 8.52
C THR A 80 6.18 -6.18 8.96
N ALA A 81 5.86 -5.11 9.68
CA ALA A 81 6.87 -4.28 10.32
C ALA A 81 7.35 -5.07 11.54
N ARG A 82 8.39 -5.90 11.36
CA ARG A 82 9.10 -6.47 12.50
C ARG A 82 9.69 -5.28 13.27
N GLU A 83 9.18 -5.05 14.48
CA GLU A 83 10.03 -4.50 15.53
C GLU A 83 11.14 -5.55 15.71
N ASP A 84 12.39 -5.16 15.51
CA ASP A 84 13.64 -5.87 15.85
C ASP A 84 14.62 -6.04 14.68
N ALA A 85 15.54 -5.07 14.59
CA ALA A 85 16.98 -5.34 14.56
C ALA A 85 17.64 -4.47 15.64
#